data_AF-A0A2W7QUW4-F1
#
_entry.id   AF-A0A2W7QUW4-F1
#
_cell.length_a   1.000
_cell.length_b   1.000
_cell.length_c   1.000
_cell.angle_alpha   90.00
_cell.angle_beta   90.00
_cell.angle_gamma   90.00
#
_symmetry.space_group_name_H-M   'P 1'
#
loop_
_entity.id
_entity.type
_entity.pdbx_description
1 polymer ?
#
loop_
_entity_poly.entity_id
_entity_poly.type
_entity_poly.pdbx_seq_one_letter_code
_entity_poly.pdbx_strand_id
1 'polypeptide(L)'
;MKLTLTFDDRALVVTGEHHRGYSATWTDPGEPESFEVYTITEAGVDITDIVSNAAFCEIEALALEAVEGEQEYAREQAAEWKREERMLEQRV
;
A
#
# COMPACT_ATOMS: atom_id res chain seq x y z
N MET A 1 1.77 -6.75 6.87
CA MET A 1 1.67 -6.95 5.40
C MET A 1 3.07 -7.05 4.80
N LYS A 2 3.24 -7.67 3.62
CA LYS A 2 4.54 -7.83 2.95
C LYS A 2 4.45 -7.32 1.52
N LEU A 3 5.34 -6.42 1.14
CA LEU A 3 5.40 -5.79 -0.17
C LEU A 3 6.76 -6.02 -0.82
N THR A 4 6.80 -6.00 -2.15
CA THR A 4 8.04 -5.97 -2.92
C THR A 4 8.06 -4.68 -3.71
N LEU A 5 9.09 -3.86 -3.48
CA LEU A 5 9.22 -2.51 -3.99
C LEU A 5 10.56 -2.37 -4.69
N THR A 6 10.69 -1.38 -5.59
CA THR A 6 11.97 -0.98 -6.15
C THR A 6 12.39 0.35 -5.56
N PHE A 7 13.57 0.43 -4.97
CA PHE A 7 14.15 1.65 -4.40
C PHE A 7 15.62 1.75 -4.82
N ASP A 8 16.03 2.86 -5.44
CA ASP A 8 17.39 3.04 -5.98
C ASP A 8 17.91 1.84 -6.81
N ASP A 9 17.09 1.37 -7.75
CA ASP A 9 17.33 0.18 -8.59
C ASP A 9 17.51 -1.15 -7.83
N ARG A 10 17.20 -1.18 -6.53
CA ARG A 10 17.25 -2.37 -5.68
C ARG A 10 15.85 -2.92 -5.45
N ALA A 11 15.72 -4.24 -5.52
CA ALA A 11 14.51 -4.93 -5.13
C ALA A 11 14.50 -5.11 -3.60
N LEU A 12 13.61 -4.39 -2.92
CA LEU A 12 13.41 -4.47 -1.50
C LEU A 12 12.14 -5.25 -1.17
N VAL A 13 12.21 -6.01 -0.09
CA VAL A 13 11.07 -6.68 0.51
C VAL A 13 10.78 -6.00 1.83
N VAL A 14 9.62 -5.37 1.91
CA VAL A 14 9.24 -4.55 3.06
C VAL A 14 8.11 -5.22 3.80
N THR A 15 8.17 -5.23 5.12
CA THR A 15 7.01 -5.59 5.95
C THR A 15 6.59 -4.41 6.80
N GLY A 16 5.29 -4.27 6.98
CA GLY A 16 4.71 -3.12 7.66
C GLY A 16 3.20 -3.19 7.75
N GLU A 17 2.59 -2.11 8.23
CA GLU A 17 1.16 -1.95 8.39
C GLU A 17 0.66 -0.71 7.65
N HIS A 18 -0.51 -0.86 7.01
CA HIS A 18 -1.19 0.23 6.33
C HIS A 18 -2.24 0.84 7.26
N HIS A 19 -2.03 2.11 7.62
CA HIS A 19 -2.92 2.87 8.47
C HIS A 19 -3.83 3.74 7.63
N ARG A 20 -5.11 3.37 7.59
CA ARG A 20 -6.11 4.07 6.80
C ARG A 20 -6.34 5.48 7.34
N GLY A 21 -6.23 6.46 6.47
CA GLY A 21 -6.52 7.85 6.81
C GLY A 21 -8.01 8.07 7.11
N TYR A 22 -8.30 9.14 7.85
CA TYR A 22 -9.67 9.56 8.13
C TYR A 22 -9.81 11.07 8.02
N SER A 23 -10.97 11.50 7.52
CA SER A 23 -11.27 12.92 7.35
C SER A 23 -11.42 13.62 8.70
N ALA A 24 -11.04 14.89 8.74
CA ALA A 24 -11.26 15.73 9.91
C ALA A 24 -12.75 15.80 10.24
N THR A 25 -13.06 15.69 11.53
CA THR A 25 -14.39 15.92 12.06
C THR A 25 -14.41 17.25 12.81
N TRP A 26 -15.56 17.61 13.38
CA TRP A 26 -15.66 18.81 14.21
C TRP A 26 -14.84 18.71 15.50
N THR A 27 -14.67 17.49 16.03
CA THR A 27 -14.00 17.24 17.32
C THR A 27 -12.57 16.78 17.16
N ASP A 28 -12.24 16.13 16.05
CA ASP A 28 -10.95 15.47 15.86
C ASP A 28 -10.30 15.88 14.54
N PRO A 29 -9.01 16.24 14.55
CA PRO A 29 -8.27 16.49 13.33
C PRO A 29 -8.20 15.19 12.51
N GLY A 30 -8.30 15.32 11.19
CA GLY A 30 -8.15 14.18 10.29
C GLY A 30 -6.69 13.76 10.22
N GLU A 31 -6.46 12.48 9.96
CA GLU A 31 -5.12 11.94 9.74
C GLU A 31 -5.00 11.44 8.30
N PRO A 32 -3.89 11.76 7.61
CA PRO A 32 -3.64 11.22 6.29
C PRO A 32 -3.42 9.71 6.37
N GLU A 33 -3.65 9.05 5.24
CA GLU A 33 -3.29 7.64 5.07
C GLU A 33 -1.76 7.49 5.14
N SER A 34 -1.29 6.43 5.78
CA SER A 34 0.13 6.20 6.00
C SER A 34 0.49 4.73 5.99
N PHE A 35 1.77 4.43 5.78
CA PHE A 35 2.30 3.09 5.88
C PHE A 35 3.47 3.10 6.85
N GLU A 36 3.38 2.28 7.89
CA GLU A 36 4.42 2.12 8.90
C GLU A 36 5.28 0.92 8.55
N VAL A 37 6.57 1.15 8.32
CA VAL A 37 7.52 0.08 7.98
C VAL A 37 8.09 -0.54 9.26
N TYR A 38 8.11 -1.88 9.33
CA TYR A 38 8.72 -2.62 10.44
C TYR A 38 10.05 -3.25 10.05
N THR A 39 10.13 -3.83 8.86
CA THR A 39 11.38 -4.41 8.37
C THR A 39 11.61 -4.16 6.90
N ILE A 40 12.88 -3.99 6.53
CA ILE A 40 13.35 -3.82 5.16
C ILE A 40 14.37 -4.92 4.90
N THR A 41 14.09 -5.77 3.93
CA THR A 41 14.96 -6.89 3.53
C THR A 41 15.46 -6.70 2.11
N GLU A 42 16.77 -6.79 1.91
CA GLU A 42 17.42 -6.78 0.59
C GLU A 42 18.12 -8.12 0.36
N ALA A 43 17.80 -8.81 -0.73
CA ALA A 43 18.39 -10.12 -1.07
C ALA A 43 18.35 -11.18 0.07
N GLY A 44 17.35 -11.10 0.95
CA GLY A 44 17.20 -12.00 2.10
C GLY A 44 17.94 -11.57 3.38
N VAL A 45 18.60 -10.41 3.37
CA VAL A 45 19.28 -9.82 4.53
C VAL A 45 18.43 -8.67 5.08
N ASP A 46 18.20 -8.67 6.39
CA ASP A 46 17.55 -7.55 7.08
C ASP A 46 18.51 -6.37 7.16
N ILE A 47 18.09 -5.24 6.58
CA ILE A 47 18.86 -4.00 6.50
C ILE A 47 18.20 -2.86 7.28
N THR A 48 17.15 -3.13 8.05
CA THR A 48 16.30 -2.12 8.70
C THR A 48 17.13 -1.09 9.49
N ASP A 49 18.11 -1.54 10.26
CA ASP A 49 18.93 -0.68 11.13
C ASP A 49 20.05 0.08 10.41
N ILE A 50 20.35 -0.26 9.16
CA ILE A 50 21.41 0.39 8.37
C ILE A 50 20.86 1.40 7.36
N VAL A 51 19.54 1.37 7.13
CA VAL A 51 18.86 2.33 6.25
C VAL A 51 18.82 3.69 6.95
N SER A 52 19.20 4.74 6.23
CA SER A 52 19.11 6.11 6.76
C SER A 52 17.65 6.51 6.98
N ASN A 53 17.40 7.40 7.95
CA ASN A 53 16.05 7.89 8.22
C ASN A 53 15.37 8.52 6.98
N ALA A 54 16.13 9.24 6.16
CA ALA A 54 15.60 9.80 4.91
C ALA A 54 15.11 8.71 3.94
N ALA A 55 15.92 7.67 3.74
CA ALA A 55 15.53 6.53 2.92
C ALA A 55 14.35 5.75 3.54
N PHE A 56 14.26 5.69 4.86
CA PHE A 56 13.13 5.07 5.55
C PHE A 56 11.80 5.76 5.20
N CYS A 57 11.76 7.09 5.28
CA CYS A 57 10.57 7.88 4.90
C CYS A 57 10.20 7.70 3.42
N GLU A 58 11.19 7.62 2.53
CA GLU A 58 10.94 7.38 1.10
C GLU A 58 10.38 5.97 0.84
N ILE A 59 10.89 4.97 1.56
CA ILE A 59 10.40 3.58 1.49
C ILE A 59 8.97 3.49 2.04
N GLU A 60 8.64 4.20 3.12
CA GLU A 60 7.26 4.29 3.64
C GLU A 60 6.30 4.89 2.61
N ALA A 61 6.69 5.98 1.93
CA ALA A 61 5.89 6.59 0.87
C ALA A 61 5.67 5.64 -0.32
N LEU A 62 6.72 4.94 -0.77
CA LEU A 62 6.63 3.95 -1.84
C LEU A 62 5.77 2.74 -1.44
N ALA A 63 5.86 2.31 -0.18
CA ALA A 63 5.05 1.24 0.34
C ALA A 63 3.57 1.64 0.36
N LEU A 64 3.25 2.87 0.77
CA LEU A 64 1.88 3.40 0.72
C LEU A 64 1.33 3.42 -0.71
N GLU A 65 2.10 3.96 -1.67
CA GLU A 65 1.70 4.03 -3.08
C GLU A 65 1.41 2.62 -3.66
N ALA A 66 2.24 1.63 -3.32
CA ALA A 66 2.02 0.25 -3.75
C ALA A 66 0.70 -0.33 -3.22
N VAL A 67 0.32 0.01 -1.99
CA VAL A 67 -0.95 -0.42 -1.38
C VAL A 67 -2.14 0.26 -2.03
N GLU A 68 -2.05 1.57 -2.24
CA GLU A 68 -3.11 2.33 -2.88
C GLU A 68 -3.38 1.81 -4.30
N GLY A 69 -2.32 1.53 -5.06
CA GLY A 69 -2.44 0.92 -6.39
C GLY A 69 -3.09 -0.46 -6.38
N GLU A 70 -2.74 -1.33 -5.43
CA GLU A 70 -3.38 -2.65 -5.29
C GLU A 70 -4.87 -2.53 -4.89
N GLN A 71 -5.19 -1.61 -3.97
CA GLN A 71 -6.57 -1.36 -3.56
C GLN A 71 -7.41 -0.77 -4.69
N GLU A 72 -6.87 0.16 -5.46
CA GLU A 72 -7.54 0.76 -6.61
C GLU A 72 -7.86 -0.31 -7.66
N TYR A 73 -6.87 -1.11 -8.03
CA TYR A 73 -7.05 -2.23 -8.95
C TYR A 73 -8.12 -3.22 -8.47
N ALA A 74 -8.13 -3.57 -7.19
CA ALA A 74 -9.14 -4.45 -6.61
C ALA A 74 -10.56 -3.85 -6.67
N ARG A 75 -10.69 -2.54 -6.48
CA ARG A 75 -11.99 -1.84 -6.59
C ARG A 75 -12.49 -1.82 -8.03
N GLU A 76 -11.62 -1.60 -9.00
CA GLU A 76 -11.96 -1.61 -10.43
C GLU A 76 -12.43 -3.00 -10.88
N GLN A 77 -11.67 -4.05 -10.55
CA GLN A 77 -12.03 -5.44 -10.83
C GLN A 77 -13.38 -5.82 -10.22
N ALA A 78 -13.62 -5.47 -8.95
CA ALA A 78 -14.90 -5.74 -8.30
C ALA A 78 -16.06 -4.98 -8.95
N ALA A 79 -15.83 -3.77 -9.47
CA ALA A 79 -16.84 -3.02 -10.20
C ALA A 79 -17.13 -3.63 -11.58
N GLU A 80 -16.11 -4.16 -12.27
CA GLU A 80 -16.24 -4.86 -13.55
C GLU A 80 -17.05 -6.15 -13.39
N TRP A 81 -16.71 -7.03 -12.43
CA TRP A 81 -17.49 -8.24 -12.17
C TRP A 81 -18.96 -7.96 -11.88
N LYS A 82 -19.26 -6.92 -11.09
CA LYS A 82 -20.66 -6.50 -10.83
C LYS A 82 -21.40 -5.98 -12.07
N ARG A 83 -20.68 -5.50 -13.09
CA ARG A 83 -21.29 -5.12 -14.38
C ARG A 83 -21.54 -6.36 -15.22
N GLU A 84 -20.58 -7.29 -15.26
CA GLU A 84 -20.71 -8.56 -15.97
C GLU A 84 -21.85 -9.41 -15.41
N GLU A 85 -21.94 -9.57 -14.09
CA GLU A 85 -23.04 -10.27 -13.41
C GLU A 85 -24.39 -9.67 -13.80
N ARG A 86 -24.53 -8.33 -13.75
CA ARG A 86 -25.77 -7.66 -14.18
C ARG A 86 -26.11 -7.89 -15.65
N MET A 87 -25.11 -7.95 -16.54
CA MET A 87 -25.35 -8.25 -17.96
C MET A 87 -25.74 -9.72 -18.19
N LEU A 88 -25.19 -10.64 -17.40
CA LEU A 88 -25.58 -12.05 -17.40
C LEU A 88 -27.01 -12.26 -16.89
N GLU A 89 -27.38 -11.61 -15.80
CA GLU A 89 -28.74 -11.64 -15.23
C GLU A 89 -29.80 -11.08 -16.19
N GLN A 90 -29.46 -10.07 -17.00
CA GLN A 90 -30.37 -9.49 -18.01
C GLN A 90 -30.49 -10.32 -19.30
N ARG A 91 -29.65 -11.35 -19.47
CA ARG A 91 -29.64 -12.25 -20.64
C ARG A 91 -30.39 -13.56 -20.43
N VAL A 92 -30.84 -13.84 -19.21
CA VAL A 92 -31.65 -15.03 -18.83
C VAL A 92 -33.11 -14.64 -18.74
#